data_AF-A0A1B9NPZ3-F1
#
_entry.id   AF-A0A1B9NPZ3-F1
#
_cell.length_a   1.000
_cell.length_b   1.000
_cell.length_c   1.000
_cell.angle_alpha   90.00
_cell.angle_beta   90.00
_cell.angle_gamma   90.00
#
_symmetry.space_group_name_H-M   'P 1'
#
loop_
_entity.id
_entity.type
_entity.pdbx_description
1 polymer ?
#
loop_
_entity_poly.entity_id
_entity_poly.type
_entity_poly.pdbx_seq_one_letter_code
_entity_poly.pdbx_strand_id
1 'polypeptide(L)'
;MIKGYNLPPLDNFFKFFNELKNVKKIDYYVSLFITNFPQFYMEDKKWDYILSILNISPKAKSERNFYIEIKKILNRNECIPNNYLDKFIASFEKMYNKAKNDFYKNDYKEIILMLSKLK
;
A
#
# COMPACT_ATOMS: atom_id res chain seq x y z
N MET A 1 -12.39 1.04 11.38
CA MET A 1 -12.35 2.01 12.51
C MET A 1 -12.76 3.41 12.06
N ILE A 2 -11.93 4.18 11.35
CA ILE A 2 -12.24 5.60 11.07
C ILE A 2 -13.54 5.80 10.28
N LYS A 3 -13.73 5.09 9.16
CA LYS A 3 -15.00 5.12 8.39
C LYS A 3 -16.19 4.48 9.11
N GLY A 4 -15.95 3.49 9.98
CA GLY A 4 -17.01 2.76 10.68
C GLY A 4 -17.58 3.51 11.88
N TYR A 5 -16.80 4.42 12.47
CA TYR A 5 -17.19 5.26 13.61
C TYR A 5 -17.40 6.73 13.22
N ASN A 6 -17.32 7.06 11.93
CA ASN A 6 -17.42 8.42 11.39
C ASN A 6 -16.51 9.43 12.11
N LEU A 7 -15.36 8.96 12.63
CA LEU A 7 -14.42 9.81 13.33
C LEU A 7 -13.69 10.69 12.30
N PRO A 8 -13.60 12.01 12.50
CA PRO A 8 -12.83 12.86 11.61
C PRO A 8 -11.36 12.40 11.65
N PRO A 9 -10.62 12.49 10.53
CA PRO A 9 -9.19 12.21 10.50
C PRO A 9 -8.44 13.30 11.28
N LEU A 10 -8.42 13.20 12.61
CA LEU A 10 -7.74 14.16 13.48
C LEU A 10 -6.23 14.03 13.32
N ASP A 11 -5.54 15.16 13.28
CA ASP A 11 -4.08 15.22 13.16
C ASP A 11 -3.36 14.45 14.27
N ASN A 12 -3.93 14.44 15.48
CA ASN A 12 -3.38 13.69 16.61
C ASN A 12 -3.36 12.17 16.35
N PHE A 13 -4.41 11.63 15.71
CA PHE A 13 -4.42 10.22 15.34
C PHE A 13 -3.41 9.95 14.23
N PHE A 14 -3.37 10.78 13.19
CA PHE A 14 -2.37 10.61 12.14
C PHE A 14 -0.95 10.62 12.71
N LYS A 15 -0.62 11.59 13.56
CA LYS A 15 0.67 11.69 14.23
C LYS A 15 1.00 10.44 15.05
N PHE A 16 0.04 9.94 15.83
CA PHE A 16 0.20 8.70 16.60
C PHE A 16 0.48 7.49 15.68
N PHE A 17 -0.28 7.32 14.59
CA PHE A 17 0.00 6.26 13.61
C PHE A 17 1.37 6.45 12.95
N ASN A 18 1.75 7.69 12.65
CA ASN A 18 3.02 8.01 12.01
C ASN A 18 4.23 7.66 12.89
N GLU A 19 4.15 7.95 14.19
CA GLU A 19 5.16 7.61 15.19
C GLU A 19 5.33 6.08 15.34
N LEU A 20 4.24 5.32 15.20
CA LEU A 20 4.23 3.87 15.37
C LEU A 20 4.53 3.07 14.11
N LYS A 21 4.60 3.70 12.93
CA LYS A 21 4.65 3.00 11.63
C LYS A 21 5.86 2.08 11.42
N ASN A 22 6.92 2.29 12.20
CA ASN A 22 8.15 1.48 12.18
C ASN A 22 8.34 0.63 13.45
N VAL A 23 7.37 0.62 14.37
CA VAL A 23 7.48 -0.16 15.61
C VAL A 23 7.12 -1.61 15.33
N LYS A 24 8.11 -2.50 15.49
CA LYS A 24 7.95 -3.94 15.24
C LYS A 24 6.73 -4.50 15.98
N LYS A 25 5.97 -5.38 15.31
CA LYS A 25 4.71 -6.00 15.79
C LYS A 25 3.49 -5.06 15.76
N ILE A 26 3.69 -3.75 15.64
CA ILE A 26 2.62 -2.75 15.58
C ILE A 26 2.47 -2.23 14.14
N ASP A 27 3.60 -2.08 13.46
CA ASP A 27 3.77 -1.73 12.05
C ASP A 27 2.72 -2.35 11.11
N TYR A 28 2.41 -3.65 11.26
CA TYR A 28 1.36 -4.28 10.45
C TYR A 28 0.00 -3.61 10.64
N TYR A 29 -0.43 -3.43 11.89
CA TYR A 29 -1.72 -2.81 12.18
C TYR A 29 -1.74 -1.35 11.74
N VAL A 30 -0.64 -0.62 11.91
CA VAL A 30 -0.50 0.75 11.43
C VAL A 30 -0.66 0.81 9.92
N SER A 31 -0.03 -0.12 9.18
CA SER A 31 -0.13 -0.18 7.71
C SER A 31 -1.54 -0.40 7.18
N LEU A 32 -2.47 -0.97 7.98
CA LEU A 32 -3.86 -1.14 7.58
C LEU A 32 -4.67 0.17 7.61
N PHE A 33 -4.21 1.16 8.38
CA PHE A 33 -5.00 2.33 8.70
C PHE A 33 -4.37 3.65 8.26
N ILE A 34 -3.05 3.78 8.31
CA ILE A 34 -2.36 5.05 8.07
C ILE A 34 -2.64 5.63 6.68
N THR A 35 -2.82 4.77 5.67
CA THR A 35 -3.14 5.17 4.29
C THR A 35 -4.59 5.64 4.10
N ASN A 36 -5.43 5.58 5.14
CA ASN A 36 -6.79 6.14 5.08
C ASN A 36 -6.83 7.62 5.50
N PHE A 37 -5.75 8.14 6.09
CA PHE A 37 -5.64 9.53 6.48
C PHE A 37 -5.27 10.40 5.25
N PRO A 38 -5.96 11.51 5.00
CA PRO A 38 -5.58 12.45 3.94
C PRO A 38 -4.14 12.95 4.09
N GLN A 39 -3.69 13.18 5.32
CA GLN A 39 -2.33 13.63 5.65
C GLN A 39 -1.25 12.71 5.11
N PHE A 40 -1.50 11.40 5.02
CA PHE A 40 -0.55 10.43 4.47
C PHE A 40 -0.20 10.73 3.01
N TYR A 41 -1.16 11.19 2.21
CA TYR A 41 -0.95 11.44 0.79
C TYR A 41 -0.18 12.73 0.50
N MET A 42 0.01 13.56 1.53
CA MET A 42 0.85 14.76 1.49
C MET A 42 2.30 14.47 1.93
N GLU A 43 2.62 13.28 2.45
CA GLU A 43 4.00 12.95 2.82
C GLU A 43 4.87 12.67 1.58
N ASP A 44 6.02 13.35 1.49
CA ASP A 44 7.02 13.12 0.43
C ASP A 44 7.48 11.66 0.36
N LYS A 45 7.54 10.99 1.52
CA LYS A 45 8.02 9.61 1.67
C LYS A 45 6.89 8.57 1.62
N LYS A 46 5.68 8.94 1.19
CA LYS A 46 4.53 8.01 1.14
C LYS A 46 4.83 6.78 0.28
N TRP A 47 5.53 6.95 -0.84
CA TRP A 47 5.85 5.87 -1.77
C TRP A 47 6.87 4.89 -1.19
N ASP A 48 7.90 5.41 -0.50
CA ASP A 48 8.84 4.58 0.27
C ASP A 48 8.11 3.77 1.33
N TYR A 49 7.16 4.41 2.04
CA TYR A 49 6.36 3.72 3.04
C TYR A 49 5.48 2.62 2.43
N ILE A 50 4.79 2.88 1.31
CA ILE A 50 3.97 1.88 0.62
C ILE A 50 4.82 0.67 0.23
N LEU A 51 6.02 0.86 -0.32
CA LEU A 51 6.95 -0.24 -0.62
C LEU A 51 7.38 -0.98 0.65
N SER A 52 7.63 -0.25 1.74
CA SER A 52 8.05 -0.84 3.01
C SER A 52 7.01 -1.80 3.60
N ILE A 53 5.73 -1.70 3.22
CA ILE A 53 4.66 -2.61 3.68
C ILE A 53 5.04 -4.06 3.38
N LEU A 54 5.64 -4.36 2.22
CA LEU A 54 6.10 -5.71 1.86
C LEU A 54 7.13 -6.27 2.85
N ASN A 55 7.82 -5.39 3.57
CA ASN A 55 8.81 -5.77 4.56
C ASN A 55 8.23 -6.12 5.94
N ILE A 56 7.00 -5.67 6.22
CA ILE A 56 6.34 -5.83 7.52
C ILE A 56 5.90 -7.29 7.74
N SER A 57 6.06 -7.79 8.97
CA SER A 57 5.53 -9.10 9.37
C SER A 57 4.08 -8.99 9.86
N PRO A 58 3.17 -9.93 9.52
CA PRO A 58 3.40 -11.17 8.76
C PRO A 58 3.39 -10.99 7.23
N LYS A 59 4.41 -11.53 6.54
CA LYS A 59 4.65 -11.30 5.10
C LYS A 59 3.43 -11.49 4.20
N ALA A 60 2.72 -12.62 4.32
CA ALA A 60 1.56 -12.90 3.46
C ALA A 60 0.41 -11.90 3.65
N LYS A 61 0.20 -11.43 4.90
CA LYS A 61 -0.81 -10.42 5.19
C LYS A 61 -0.39 -9.06 4.67
N SER A 62 0.90 -8.72 4.78
CA SER A 62 1.43 -7.47 4.27
C SER A 62 1.47 -7.41 2.74
N GLU A 63 1.76 -8.50 2.05
CA GLU A 63 1.61 -8.63 0.58
C GLU A 63 0.16 -8.33 0.16
N ARG A 64 -0.82 -8.89 0.89
CA ARG A 64 -2.24 -8.59 0.65
C ARG A 64 -2.58 -7.13 0.92
N ASN A 65 -2.04 -6.54 1.99
CA ASN A 65 -2.26 -5.14 2.30
C ASN A 65 -1.68 -4.23 1.20
N PHE A 66 -0.44 -4.47 0.80
CA PHE A 66 0.22 -3.78 -0.32
C PHE A 66 -0.62 -3.84 -1.60
N TYR A 67 -1.12 -5.03 -1.97
CA TYR A 67 -2.04 -5.19 -3.11
C TYR A 67 -3.29 -4.30 -3.00
N ILE A 68 -3.92 -4.24 -1.83
CA ILE A 68 -5.11 -3.40 -1.59
C ILE A 68 -4.75 -1.92 -1.74
N GLU A 69 -3.62 -1.48 -1.18
CA GLU A 69 -3.19 -0.09 -1.25
C GLU A 69 -2.88 0.34 -2.69
N ILE A 70 -2.20 -0.49 -3.47
CA ILE A 70 -1.95 -0.17 -4.89
C ILE A 70 -3.26 -0.10 -5.68
N LYS A 71 -4.22 -1.00 -5.44
CA LYS A 71 -5.55 -0.88 -6.06
C LYS A 71 -6.25 0.43 -5.71
N LYS A 72 -6.16 0.91 -4.45
CA LYS A 72 -6.72 2.21 -4.06
C LYS A 72 -6.06 3.36 -4.80
N ILE A 73 -4.73 3.33 -4.93
CA ILE A 73 -3.95 4.37 -5.61
C ILE A 73 -4.31 4.43 -7.10
N LEU A 74 -4.38 3.27 -7.77
CA LEU A 74 -4.82 3.17 -9.16
C LEU A 74 -6.24 3.70 -9.34
N ASN A 75 -7.18 3.33 -8.45
CA ASN A 75 -8.57 3.81 -8.52
C ASN A 75 -8.70 5.33 -8.31
N ARG A 76 -7.72 5.97 -7.67
CA ARG A 76 -7.68 7.42 -7.46
C ARG A 76 -6.97 8.18 -8.57
N ASN A 77 -6.38 7.47 -9.55
CA ASN A 77 -5.54 8.05 -10.60
C ASN A 77 -4.43 8.95 -10.03
N GLU A 78 -3.81 8.56 -8.91
CA GLU A 78 -2.70 9.32 -8.34
C GLU A 78 -1.48 9.29 -9.27
N CYS A 79 -0.78 10.42 -9.39
CA CYS A 79 0.48 10.49 -10.13
C CYS A 79 1.58 9.80 -9.34
N ILE A 80 2.03 8.63 -9.85
CA ILE A 80 3.10 7.84 -9.24
C ILE A 80 4.41 8.18 -9.96
N PRO A 81 5.50 8.54 -9.25
CA PRO A 81 6.77 8.79 -9.91
C PRO A 81 7.35 7.51 -10.55
N ASN A 82 7.99 7.67 -11.71
CA ASN A 82 8.44 6.54 -12.55
C ASN A 82 9.33 5.53 -11.81
N ASN A 83 10.23 5.99 -10.94
CA ASN A 83 11.08 5.12 -10.14
C ASN A 83 10.29 4.20 -9.17
N TYR A 84 9.10 4.62 -8.73
CA TYR A 84 8.21 3.81 -7.89
C TYR A 84 7.32 2.90 -8.72
N LEU A 85 6.90 3.32 -9.93
CA LEU A 85 6.20 2.45 -10.88
C LEU A 85 7.03 1.18 -11.16
N ASP A 86 8.32 1.32 -11.44
CA ASP A 86 9.23 0.18 -11.65
C ASP A 86 9.29 -0.76 -10.46
N LYS A 87 9.42 -0.20 -9.24
CA LYS A 87 9.48 -0.98 -8.00
C LYS A 87 8.16 -1.69 -7.70
N PHE A 88 7.02 -1.06 -8.00
CA PHE A 88 5.71 -1.68 -7.86
C PHE A 88 5.53 -2.82 -8.86
N ILE A 89 5.83 -2.60 -10.14
CA ILE A 89 5.78 -3.64 -11.18
C ILE A 89 6.63 -4.84 -10.78
N ALA A 90 7.90 -4.63 -10.41
CA ALA A 90 8.78 -5.70 -9.97
C ALA A 90 8.26 -6.46 -8.74
N SER A 91 7.55 -5.78 -7.84
CA SER A 91 6.91 -6.41 -6.68
C SER A 91 5.72 -7.29 -7.10
N PHE A 92 4.88 -6.80 -8.01
CA PHE A 92 3.76 -7.59 -8.54
C PHE A 92 4.21 -8.76 -9.41
N GLU A 93 5.29 -8.63 -10.18
CA GLU A 93 5.87 -9.75 -10.94
C GLU A 93 6.34 -10.88 -10.01
N LYS A 94 7.00 -10.53 -8.89
CA LYS A 94 7.37 -11.52 -7.86
C LYS A 94 6.13 -12.19 -7.26
N MET A 95 5.08 -11.42 -6.96
CA MET A 95 3.83 -11.95 -6.43
C MET A 95 3.09 -12.83 -7.45
N TYR A 96 3.11 -12.46 -8.73
CA TYR A 96 2.55 -13.23 -9.84
C TYR A 96 3.23 -14.59 -9.97
N ASN A 97 4.56 -14.62 -9.95
CA ASN A 97 5.34 -15.86 -10.03
C ASN A 97 5.14 -16.78 -8.81
N LYS A 98 4.87 -16.19 -7.64
CA LYS A 98 4.59 -16.92 -6.39
C LYS A 98 3.13 -17.41 -6.29
N ALA A 99 2.19 -16.74 -6.95
CA ALA A 99 0.77 -17.04 -6.85
C ALA A 99 0.47 -18.45 -7.40
N LYS A 100 -0.32 -19.23 -6.64
CA LYS A 100 -0.76 -20.56 -7.05
C LYS A 100 -2.16 -20.58 -7.66
N ASN A 101 -2.97 -19.57 -7.37
CA ASN A 101 -4.35 -19.45 -7.84
C ASN A 101 -4.42 -18.50 -9.03
N ASP A 102 -5.09 -18.94 -10.09
CA ASP A 102 -5.30 -18.18 -11.32
C ASP A 102 -6.02 -16.86 -11.10
N PHE A 103 -6.92 -16.79 -10.11
CA PHE A 103 -7.59 -15.54 -9.74
C PHE A 103 -6.57 -14.45 -9.40
N TYR A 104 -5.65 -14.73 -8.47
CA TYR A 104 -4.62 -13.77 -8.07
C TYR A 104 -3.61 -13.50 -9.17
N LYS A 105 -3.26 -14.51 -9.99
CA LYS A 105 -2.39 -14.30 -11.16
C LYS A 105 -3.00 -13.31 -12.15
N ASN A 106 -4.27 -13.47 -12.48
CA ASN A 106 -4.97 -12.58 -13.40
C ASN A 106 -5.05 -11.16 -12.85
N ASP A 107 -5.41 -11.02 -11.57
CA ASP A 107 -5.46 -9.72 -10.88
C ASP A 107 -4.08 -9.02 -10.87
N TYR A 108 -3.00 -9.74 -10.56
CA TYR A 108 -1.66 -9.15 -10.55
C TYR A 108 -1.20 -8.77 -11.96
N LYS A 109 -1.53 -9.58 -12.98
CA LYS A 109 -1.25 -9.26 -14.38
C LYS A 109 -1.96 -7.98 -14.81
N GLU A 110 -3.22 -7.80 -14.43
CA GLU A 110 -3.98 -6.57 -14.72
C GLU A 110 -3.33 -5.35 -14.06
N ILE A 111 -2.95 -5.46 -12.79
CA ILE A 111 -2.25 -4.37 -12.06
C ILE A 111 -0.93 -4.00 -12.75
N ILE A 112 -0.13 -4.99 -13.16
CA ILE A 112 1.13 -4.75 -13.89
C ILE A 112 0.88 -3.97 -15.19
N LEU A 113 -0.15 -4.36 -15.94
CA LEU A 113 -0.54 -3.66 -17.18
C LEU A 113 -0.99 -2.23 -16.90
N MET A 114 -1.78 -2.00 -15.85
CA MET A 114 -2.21 -0.66 -15.46
C MET A 114 -1.02 0.22 -15.06
N LEU A 115 -0.12 -0.28 -14.22
CA LEU A 115 1.09 0.45 -13.81
C LEU A 115 2.00 0.75 -15.00
N SER A 116 2.12 -0.16 -15.96
CA SER A 116 2.94 0.04 -17.17
C SER A 116 2.40 1.14 -18.09
N LYS A 117 1.08 1.36 -18.10
CA LYS A 117 0.44 2.44 -18.89
C LYS A 117 0.60 3.82 -18.25
N LEU A 118 0.98 3.89 -16.98
CA LEU A 118 1.20 5.15 -16.25
C LEU A 118 2.63 5.68 -16.41
N LYS A 119 3.53 4.90 -17.01
CA LYS A 119 4.88 5.35 -17.40
C LYS A 119 4.81 6.26 -18.62
#